data_AF-A0A3A2ZJN0-F1
#
_entry.id   AF-A0A3A2ZJN0-F1
#
_cell.length_a   1.000
_cell.length_b   1.000
_cell.length_c   1.000
_cell.angle_alpha   90.00
_cell.angle_beta   90.00
_cell.angle_gamma   90.00
#
_symmetry.space_group_name_H-M   'P 1'
#
loop_
_entity.id
_entity.type
_entity.pdbx_description
1 polymer ?
#
loop_
_entity_poly.entity_id
_entity_poly.type
_entity_poly.pdbx_seq_one_letter_code
_entity_poly.pdbx_strand_id
1 'polypeptide(L)'
;MKRAAAIITDHGGRTSHAAIVSRELGVPAVVGTGNATYVLHTGQDVTVSCAEGDTAFVYEGISEITTKEIDVHGLPPTKTNVMLNLANPASAYRWWRLPADGIGLARMDSPHALVHFEKLKDEKAQAEITRLTAGYKDKPEYFVDKLSRGLACLCAAVYPKPAIIRMSDFKTNEYANLIGGKDFEPKEENPMLGFRGASRYYSPRYKEGFALECRAIKRVREEMGFTNAIV
;
A
#
# COMPACT_ATOMS: atom_id res chain seq x y z
N MET A 1 3.27 -7.56 9.94
CA MET A 1 4.41 -6.61 10.07
C MET A 1 4.03 -5.27 10.71
N LYS A 2 2.84 -4.67 10.45
CA LYS A 2 2.46 -3.33 10.98
C LYS A 2 2.49 -3.13 12.51
N ARG A 3 2.57 -4.19 13.33
CA ARG A 3 2.64 -4.11 14.81
C ARG A 3 4.05 -4.31 15.38
N ALA A 4 5.03 -4.62 14.53
CA ALA A 4 6.40 -4.91 14.98
C ALA A 4 7.24 -3.63 15.05
N ALA A 5 8.08 -3.52 16.08
CA ALA A 5 9.02 -2.40 16.26
C ALA A 5 10.31 -2.57 15.41
N ALA A 6 10.66 -3.81 15.07
CA ALA A 6 11.78 -4.16 14.20
C ALA A 6 11.50 -5.52 13.54
N ILE A 7 12.22 -5.83 12.46
CA ILE A 7 12.17 -7.13 11.78
C ILE A 7 13.58 -7.72 11.73
N ILE A 8 13.72 -8.98 12.16
CA ILE A 8 14.99 -9.72 12.10
C ILE A 8 14.73 -11.02 11.37
N THR A 9 15.52 -11.35 10.36
CA THR A 9 15.36 -12.58 9.57
C THR A 9 16.70 -13.27 9.30
N ASP A 10 16.73 -14.60 9.42
CA ASP A 10 17.93 -15.41 9.14
C ASP A 10 18.37 -15.34 7.68
N HIS A 11 17.40 -15.23 6.77
CA HIS A 11 17.64 -15.25 5.33
C HIS A 11 17.11 -13.99 4.65
N GLY A 12 17.74 -13.67 3.51
CA GLY A 12 17.35 -12.55 2.67
C GLY A 12 18.42 -11.46 2.62
N GLY A 13 18.56 -10.83 1.46
CA GLY A 13 19.44 -9.69 1.26
C GLY A 13 18.68 -8.36 1.20
N ARG A 14 19.38 -7.32 0.74
CA ARG A 14 18.84 -5.95 0.57
C ARG A 14 17.57 -5.87 -0.28
N THR A 15 17.35 -6.82 -1.18
CA THR A 15 16.20 -6.90 -2.11
C THR A 15 15.17 -7.94 -1.68
N SER A 16 15.30 -8.51 -0.47
CA SER A 16 14.32 -9.46 0.05
C SER A 16 12.98 -8.79 0.34
N HIS A 17 11.92 -9.61 0.38
CA HIS A 17 10.58 -9.13 0.75
C HIS A 17 10.57 -8.42 2.10
N ALA A 18 11.25 -8.97 3.12
CA ALA A 18 11.38 -8.34 4.42
C ALA A 18 12.05 -6.95 4.31
N ALA A 19 13.18 -6.84 3.60
CA ALA A 19 13.88 -5.57 3.44
C ALA A 19 13.07 -4.51 2.69
N ILE A 20 12.35 -4.91 1.63
CA ILE A 20 11.53 -3.98 0.84
C ILE A 20 10.34 -3.47 1.66
N VAL A 21 9.59 -4.39 2.29
CA VAL A 21 8.40 -4.04 3.08
C VAL A 21 8.77 -3.21 4.30
N SER A 22 9.88 -3.51 4.98
CA SER A 22 10.33 -2.73 6.14
C SER A 22 10.67 -1.28 5.80
N ARG A 23 11.28 -1.01 4.63
CA ARG A 23 11.52 0.36 4.15
C ARG A 23 10.22 1.11 3.91
N GLU A 24 9.21 0.46 3.33
CA GLU A 24 7.90 1.06 3.08
C GLU A 24 7.14 1.36 4.39
N LEU A 25 7.28 0.48 5.39
CA LEU A 25 6.69 0.68 6.72
C LEU A 25 7.51 1.64 7.61
N GLY A 26 8.76 1.93 7.23
CA GLY A 26 9.70 2.74 8.01
C GLY A 26 10.04 2.10 9.36
N VAL A 27 10.27 0.78 9.34
CA VAL A 27 10.63 -0.06 10.50
C VAL A 27 12.05 -0.59 10.28
N PRO A 28 12.95 -0.56 11.29
CA PRO A 28 14.28 -1.17 11.19
C PRO A 28 14.21 -2.65 10.79
N ALA A 29 15.12 -3.08 9.92
CA ALA A 29 15.17 -4.45 9.44
C ALA A 29 16.60 -4.96 9.30
N VAL A 30 16.90 -6.04 10.04
CA VAL A 30 18.13 -6.81 9.95
C VAL A 30 17.82 -8.09 9.19
N VAL A 31 18.40 -8.24 7.99
CA VAL A 31 18.14 -9.38 7.12
C VAL A 31 19.42 -10.14 6.86
N GLY A 32 19.33 -11.47 6.79
CA GLY A 32 20.48 -12.32 6.51
C GLY A 32 21.37 -12.57 7.73
N THR A 33 20.81 -12.61 8.94
CA THR A 33 21.58 -12.89 10.17
C THR A 33 22.15 -14.30 10.22
N GLY A 34 21.56 -15.25 9.49
CA GLY A 34 21.96 -16.66 9.43
C GLY A 34 21.58 -17.49 10.66
N ASN A 35 21.54 -16.89 11.86
CA ASN A 35 21.33 -17.60 13.12
C ASN A 35 20.42 -16.89 14.14
N ALA A 36 19.71 -15.83 13.76
CA ALA A 36 18.91 -15.06 14.71
C ALA A 36 17.81 -15.91 15.38
N THR A 37 17.16 -16.84 14.66
CA THR A 37 16.13 -17.70 15.27
C THR A 37 16.68 -18.72 16.27
N TYR A 38 17.98 -19.00 16.22
CA TYR A 38 18.65 -19.86 17.20
C TYR A 38 19.12 -19.07 18.44
N VAL A 39 19.49 -17.81 18.25
CA VAL A 39 20.03 -16.93 19.31
C VAL A 39 18.93 -16.18 20.05
N LEU A 40 17.87 -15.76 19.36
CA LEU A 40 16.78 -14.96 19.92
C LEU A 40 15.62 -15.86 20.34
N HIS A 41 15.00 -15.52 21.46
CA HIS A 41 13.89 -16.28 22.03
C HIS A 41 12.63 -15.44 22.20
N THR A 42 11.47 -16.10 22.18
CA THR A 42 10.18 -15.43 22.39
C THR A 42 10.14 -14.75 23.76
N GLY A 43 9.78 -13.46 23.76
CA GLY A 43 9.72 -12.65 24.98
C GLY A 43 11.05 -12.04 25.42
N GLN A 44 12.13 -12.25 24.66
CA GLN A 44 13.41 -11.58 24.91
C GLN A 44 13.35 -10.12 24.47
N ASP A 45 13.74 -9.24 25.39
CA ASP A 45 13.91 -7.82 25.07
C ASP A 45 15.19 -7.61 24.26
N VAL A 46 15.05 -6.93 23.12
CA VAL A 46 16.16 -6.60 22.24
C VAL A 46 16.02 -5.20 21.65
N THR A 47 17.17 -4.58 21.37
CA THR A 47 17.27 -3.32 20.65
C THR A 47 17.88 -3.56 19.28
N VAL A 48 17.24 -3.04 18.24
CA VAL A 48 17.73 -3.17 16.86
C VAL A 48 18.27 -1.84 16.37
N SER A 49 19.56 -1.80 16.00
CA SER A 49 20.21 -0.66 15.37
C SER A 49 20.48 -0.94 13.90
N CYS A 50 20.11 0.01 13.04
CA CYS A 50 20.52 0.06 11.64
C CYS A 50 21.29 1.36 11.35
N ALA A 51 21.92 1.96 12.37
CA ALA A 51 22.59 3.24 12.25
C ALA A 51 23.92 3.15 11.50
N GLU A 52 24.51 1.96 11.43
CA GLU A 52 25.82 1.67 10.85
C GLU A 52 25.74 1.40 9.33
N GLY A 53 24.68 1.90 8.69
CA GLY A 53 24.47 1.87 7.25
C GLY A 53 24.17 0.47 6.73
N ASP A 54 25.18 -0.17 6.14
CA ASP A 54 25.07 -1.51 5.54
C ASP A 54 25.22 -2.64 6.57
N THR A 55 25.71 -2.33 7.77
CA THR A 55 25.75 -3.26 8.90
C THR A 55 24.70 -2.86 9.93
N ALA A 56 24.08 -3.85 10.55
CA ALA A 56 23.07 -3.63 11.58
C ALA A 56 23.32 -4.58 12.76
N PHE A 57 22.92 -4.15 13.96
CA PHE A 57 23.19 -4.86 15.20
C PHE A 57 21.89 -5.13 15.97
N VAL A 58 21.86 -6.26 16.65
CA VAL A 58 20.80 -6.63 17.60
C VAL A 58 21.46 -6.76 18.96
N TYR A 59 21.08 -5.88 19.87
CA TYR A 59 21.58 -5.84 21.25
C TYR A 59 20.57 -6.46 22.20
N GLU A 60 21.06 -7.08 23.26
CA GLU A 60 20.23 -7.55 24.36
C GLU A 60 19.70 -6.37 25.18
N GLY A 61 18.42 -6.44 25.58
CA GLY A 61 17.75 -5.43 26.40
C GLY A 61 17.15 -4.26 25.63
N ILE A 62 16.47 -3.38 26.38
CA ILE A 62 15.81 -2.18 25.86
C ILE A 62 16.75 -0.98 26.05
N SER A 63 17.12 -0.33 24.95
CA SER A 63 17.92 0.90 24.97
C SER A 63 17.04 2.13 25.17
N GLU A 64 17.58 3.15 25.82
CA GLU A 64 16.95 4.47 25.93
C GLU A 64 17.01 5.19 24.57
N ILE A 65 15.84 5.45 23.98
CA ILE A 65 15.74 6.13 22.70
C ILE A 65 15.50 7.62 22.93
N THR A 66 16.44 8.45 22.47
CA THR A 66 16.24 9.90 22.43
C THR A 66 15.69 10.32 21.07
N THR A 67 14.60 11.09 21.07
CA THR A 67 14.02 11.66 19.84
C THR A 67 14.37 13.13 19.75
N LYS A 68 14.83 13.58 18.58
CA LYS A 68 15.04 15.00 18.28
C LYS A 68 14.04 15.46 17.22
N GLU A 69 13.32 16.52 17.51
CA GLU A 69 12.51 17.20 16.51
C GLU A 69 13.41 18.12 15.67
N ILE A 70 13.25 18.05 14.34
CA ILE A 70 14.00 18.86 13.40
C ILE A 70 13.04 19.88 12.81
N ASP A 71 13.33 21.16 12.98
CA ASP A 71 12.61 22.23 12.30
C ASP A 71 12.98 22.26 10.81
N VAL A 72 11.99 22.14 9.96
CA VAL A 72 12.10 22.13 8.49
C VAL A 72 11.41 23.34 7.85
N HIS A 73 10.89 24.30 8.63
CA HIS A 73 10.19 25.47 8.12
C HIS A 73 11.09 26.45 7.35
N GLY A 74 12.39 26.47 7.64
CA GLY A 74 13.37 27.37 7.02
C GLY A 74 14.04 26.86 5.75
N LEU A 75 13.59 25.74 5.17
CA LEU A 75 14.21 25.20 3.96
C LEU A 75 14.01 26.15 2.77
N PRO A 76 15.03 26.35 1.92
CA PRO A 76 14.93 27.24 0.76
C PRO A 76 13.93 26.67 -0.26
N PRO A 77 13.26 27.54 -1.03
CA PRO A 77 12.38 27.07 -2.11
C PRO A 77 13.19 26.33 -3.17
N THR A 78 12.63 25.25 -3.70
CA THR A 78 13.22 24.47 -4.78
C THR A 78 12.68 24.93 -6.14
N LYS A 79 13.48 24.78 -7.19
CA LYS A 79 13.00 24.99 -8.58
C LYS A 79 12.09 23.86 -9.05
N THR A 80 12.31 22.65 -8.52
CA THR A 80 11.56 21.43 -8.84
C THR A 80 10.66 21.09 -7.67
N ASN A 81 9.40 20.77 -7.97
CA ASN A 81 8.45 20.32 -6.95
C ASN A 81 8.92 19.00 -6.33
N VAL A 82 8.99 18.94 -5.00
CA VAL A 82 9.36 17.75 -4.24
C VAL A 82 8.09 17.10 -3.71
N MET A 83 7.65 16.02 -4.34
CA MET A 83 6.38 15.36 -4.02
C MET A 83 6.60 13.98 -3.37
N LEU A 84 5.62 13.53 -2.59
CA LEU A 84 5.66 12.23 -1.94
C LEU A 84 5.14 11.11 -2.85
N ASN A 85 5.74 9.92 -2.74
CA ASN A 85 5.20 8.67 -3.29
C ASN A 85 4.60 7.87 -2.13
N LEU A 86 3.28 7.70 -2.13
CA LEU A 86 2.53 7.08 -1.04
C LEU A 86 1.60 6.00 -1.58
N ALA A 87 1.46 4.89 -0.85
CA ALA A 87 0.52 3.82 -1.20
C ALA A 87 -0.46 3.50 -0.06
N ASN A 88 -0.22 4.04 1.14
CA ASN A 88 -0.96 3.70 2.35
C ASN A 88 -1.38 4.98 3.09
N PRO A 89 -2.68 5.16 3.38
CA PRO A 89 -3.19 6.28 4.17
C PRO A 89 -2.49 6.47 5.52
N ALA A 90 -2.12 5.39 6.20
CA ALA A 90 -1.43 5.48 7.48
C ALA A 90 -0.04 6.12 7.34
N SER A 91 0.64 5.88 6.20
CA SER A 91 1.92 6.52 5.91
C SER A 91 1.72 8.01 5.66
N ALA A 92 0.63 8.46 5.03
CA ALA A 92 0.42 9.90 4.80
C ALA A 92 0.46 10.73 6.10
N TYR A 93 -0.11 10.24 7.20
CA TYR A 93 -0.08 10.90 8.51
C TYR A 93 1.26 10.85 9.25
N ARG A 94 2.25 10.07 8.78
CA ARG A 94 3.62 10.17 9.30
C ARG A 94 4.44 11.23 8.58
N TRP A 95 4.12 11.51 7.31
CA TRP A 95 4.94 12.34 6.43
C TRP A 95 4.29 13.70 6.11
N TRP A 96 3.04 13.95 6.56
CA TRP A 96 2.31 15.20 6.31
C TRP A 96 3.03 16.47 6.80
N ARG A 97 3.92 16.35 7.80
CA ARG A 97 4.72 17.46 8.32
C ARG A 97 5.91 17.83 7.43
N LEU A 98 6.25 16.99 6.45
CA LEU A 98 7.33 17.32 5.52
C LEU A 98 6.86 18.43 4.57
N PRO A 99 7.73 19.37 4.22
CA PRO A 99 7.43 20.43 3.26
C PRO A 99 7.44 19.88 1.83
N ALA A 100 6.47 19.01 1.53
CA ALA A 100 6.27 18.41 0.22
C ALA A 100 5.22 19.17 -0.58
N ASP A 101 5.39 19.21 -1.90
CA ASP A 101 4.52 19.92 -2.86
C ASP A 101 3.27 19.12 -3.27
N GLY A 102 3.01 18.02 -2.57
CA GLY A 102 1.85 17.15 -2.78
C GLY A 102 2.24 15.69 -2.81
N ILE A 103 1.34 14.87 -3.35
CA ILE A 103 1.59 13.45 -3.64
C ILE A 103 1.78 13.32 -5.15
N GLY A 104 2.97 12.89 -5.57
CA GLY A 104 3.31 12.71 -6.99
C GLY A 104 2.89 11.34 -7.52
N LEU A 105 2.66 10.38 -6.61
CA LEU A 105 2.15 9.06 -6.93
C LEU A 105 1.41 8.47 -5.72
N ALA A 106 0.09 8.35 -5.84
CA ALA A 106 -0.74 7.53 -4.97
C ALA A 106 -1.06 6.19 -5.67
N ARG A 107 -0.63 5.06 -5.07
CA ARG A 107 -0.90 3.72 -5.60
C ARG A 107 -2.18 3.12 -4.99
N MET A 108 -2.92 2.38 -5.80
CA MET A 108 -4.19 1.73 -5.44
C MET A 108 -4.16 0.25 -5.85
N ASP A 109 -4.82 -0.57 -5.03
CA ASP A 109 -5.09 -1.98 -5.29
C ASP A 109 -6.62 -2.20 -5.39
N SER A 110 -7.07 -3.08 -6.29
CA SER A 110 -8.50 -3.25 -6.62
C SER A 110 -8.93 -4.72 -6.67
N PRO A 111 -9.94 -5.17 -5.89
CA PRO A 111 -10.49 -6.52 -6.02
C PRO A 111 -11.58 -6.60 -7.11
N HIS A 112 -11.19 -7.06 -8.30
CA HIS A 112 -12.09 -7.33 -9.43
C HIS A 112 -13.21 -8.34 -9.11
N ALA A 113 -12.98 -9.27 -8.16
CA ALA A 113 -13.92 -10.32 -7.78
C ALA A 113 -15.27 -9.82 -7.23
N LEU A 114 -15.36 -8.56 -6.79
CA LEU A 114 -16.60 -7.99 -6.26
C LEU A 114 -17.63 -7.67 -7.35
N VAL A 115 -17.19 -7.46 -8.60
CA VAL A 115 -18.09 -7.16 -9.74
C VAL A 115 -18.86 -8.40 -10.19
N HIS A 116 -18.20 -9.56 -10.17
CA HIS A 116 -18.73 -10.81 -10.70
C HIS A 116 -18.87 -11.87 -9.60
N PHE A 117 -19.29 -11.45 -8.41
CA PHE A 117 -19.43 -12.30 -7.23
C PHE A 117 -20.25 -13.58 -7.51
N GLU A 118 -21.35 -13.47 -8.26
CA GLU A 118 -22.23 -14.60 -8.60
C GLU A 118 -21.58 -15.66 -9.50
N LYS A 119 -20.48 -15.31 -10.19
CA LYS A 119 -19.75 -16.20 -11.09
C LYS A 119 -18.60 -16.94 -10.41
N LEU A 120 -18.30 -16.61 -9.14
CA LEU A 120 -17.24 -17.26 -8.38
C LEU A 120 -17.57 -18.73 -8.13
N LYS A 121 -16.60 -19.62 -8.37
CA LYS A 121 -16.74 -21.05 -8.07
C LYS A 121 -16.20 -21.41 -6.69
N ASP A 122 -15.28 -20.61 -6.16
CA ASP A 122 -14.67 -20.83 -4.86
C ASP A 122 -15.62 -20.42 -3.72
N GLU A 123 -16.25 -21.42 -3.09
CA GLU A 123 -17.16 -21.24 -1.95
C GLU A 123 -16.50 -20.53 -0.75
N LYS A 124 -15.19 -20.75 -0.52
CA LYS A 124 -14.47 -20.07 0.57
C LYS A 124 -14.31 -18.59 0.26
N ALA A 125 -13.97 -18.26 -0.99
CA ALA A 125 -13.91 -16.87 -1.44
C ALA A 125 -15.28 -16.20 -1.36
N GLN A 126 -16.36 -16.91 -1.72
CA GLN A 126 -17.73 -16.40 -1.61
C GLN A 126 -18.12 -16.09 -0.15
N ALA A 127 -17.84 -17.01 0.77
CA ALA A 127 -18.12 -16.81 2.19
C ALA A 127 -17.34 -15.61 2.76
N GLU A 128 -16.06 -15.48 2.41
CA GLU A 128 -15.22 -14.39 2.89
C GLU A 128 -15.65 -13.03 2.31
N ILE A 129 -15.97 -12.96 1.01
CA ILE A 129 -16.50 -11.73 0.40
C ILE A 129 -17.85 -11.37 1.05
N THR A 130 -18.72 -12.34 1.31
CA THR A 130 -20.01 -12.10 1.98
C THR A 130 -19.78 -11.52 3.38
N ARG A 131 -18.83 -12.07 4.14
CA ARG A 131 -18.45 -11.55 5.46
C ARG A 131 -17.92 -10.12 5.40
N LEU A 132 -17.01 -9.82 4.45
CA LEU A 132 -16.43 -8.49 4.27
C LEU A 132 -17.48 -7.45 3.83
N THR A 133 -18.46 -7.87 3.03
CA THR A 133 -19.48 -7.00 2.44
C THR A 133 -20.81 -6.99 3.18
N ALA A 134 -20.91 -7.64 4.35
CA ALA A 134 -22.17 -7.83 5.08
C ALA A 134 -22.94 -6.53 5.40
N GLY A 135 -22.23 -5.40 5.55
CA GLY A 135 -22.83 -4.09 5.79
C GLY A 135 -23.30 -3.34 4.54
N TYR A 136 -23.11 -3.91 3.35
CA TYR A 136 -23.40 -3.25 2.08
C TYR A 136 -24.52 -3.99 1.35
N LYS A 137 -25.53 -3.22 0.91
CA LYS A 137 -26.63 -3.77 0.08
C LYS A 137 -26.14 -4.20 -1.30
N ASP A 138 -25.18 -3.46 -1.84
CA ASP A 138 -24.52 -3.72 -3.12
C ASP A 138 -23.04 -4.03 -2.87
N LYS A 139 -22.54 -5.17 -3.37
CA LYS A 139 -21.14 -5.59 -3.13
C LYS A 139 -20.13 -4.66 -3.83
N PRO A 140 -20.34 -4.25 -5.09
CA PRO A 140 -19.58 -3.17 -5.72
C PRO A 140 -19.45 -1.88 -4.90
N GLU A 141 -20.50 -1.48 -4.16
CA GLU A 141 -20.47 -0.27 -3.32
C GLU A 141 -19.46 -0.38 -2.16
N TYR A 142 -19.22 -1.59 -1.63
CA TYR A 142 -18.12 -1.82 -0.68
C TYR A 142 -16.79 -1.35 -1.24
N PHE A 143 -16.49 -1.68 -2.49
CA PHE A 143 -15.24 -1.30 -3.12
C PHE A 143 -15.15 0.22 -3.32
N VAL A 144 -16.20 0.83 -3.89
CA VAL A 144 -16.23 2.28 -4.15
C VAL A 144 -16.07 3.05 -2.84
N ASP A 145 -16.77 2.65 -1.77
CA ASP A 145 -16.68 3.27 -0.45
C ASP A 145 -15.29 3.10 0.19
N LYS A 146 -14.73 1.88 0.22
CA LYS A 146 -13.40 1.67 0.81
C LYS A 146 -12.31 2.40 0.05
N LEU A 147 -12.37 2.36 -1.27
CA LEU A 147 -11.38 3.02 -2.11
C LEU A 147 -11.47 4.54 -1.98
N SER A 148 -12.67 5.11 -2.10
CA SER A 148 -12.86 6.56 -1.97
C SER A 148 -12.40 7.08 -0.61
N ARG A 149 -12.70 6.39 0.50
CA ARG A 149 -12.18 6.77 1.83
C ARG A 149 -10.66 6.70 1.92
N GLY A 150 -10.04 5.67 1.34
CA GLY A 150 -8.58 5.54 1.33
C GLY A 150 -7.92 6.70 0.57
N LEU A 151 -8.43 7.02 -0.62
CA LEU A 151 -7.96 8.13 -1.44
C LEU A 151 -8.23 9.49 -0.80
N ALA A 152 -9.39 9.68 -0.17
CA ALA A 152 -9.73 10.88 0.58
C ALA A 152 -8.73 11.16 1.71
N CYS A 153 -8.32 10.13 2.46
CA CYS A 153 -7.28 10.27 3.49
C CYS A 153 -5.94 10.75 2.90
N LEU A 154 -5.55 10.23 1.72
CA LEU A 154 -4.33 10.68 1.04
C LEU A 154 -4.45 12.13 0.57
N CYS A 155 -5.58 12.49 -0.03
CA CYS A 155 -5.84 13.84 -0.52
C CYS A 155 -5.89 14.86 0.63
N ALA A 156 -6.52 14.49 1.75
CA ALA A 156 -6.61 15.31 2.95
C ALA A 156 -5.23 15.63 3.55
N ALA A 157 -4.31 14.67 3.53
CA ALA A 157 -2.98 14.83 4.11
C ALA A 157 -2.11 15.89 3.42
N VAL A 158 -2.44 16.25 2.17
CA VAL A 158 -1.71 17.28 1.40
C VAL A 158 -2.60 18.43 0.93
N TYR A 159 -3.89 18.46 1.29
CA TYR A 159 -4.82 19.48 0.82
C TYR A 159 -4.33 20.90 1.19
N PRO A 160 -4.38 21.89 0.28
CA PRO A 160 -4.95 21.86 -1.08
C PRO A 160 -3.96 21.46 -2.19
N LYS A 161 -2.75 21.01 -1.85
CA LYS A 161 -1.72 20.59 -2.82
C LYS A 161 -2.17 19.35 -3.61
N PRO A 162 -1.70 19.17 -4.85
CA PRO A 162 -2.14 18.06 -5.71
C PRO A 162 -1.81 16.69 -5.12
N ALA A 163 -2.74 15.76 -5.29
CA ALA A 163 -2.53 14.34 -5.08
C ALA A 163 -2.78 13.58 -6.38
N ILE A 164 -1.69 13.16 -7.03
CA ILE A 164 -1.72 12.43 -8.31
C ILE A 164 -1.94 10.95 -8.01
N ILE A 165 -3.10 10.45 -8.42
CA ILE A 165 -3.59 9.09 -8.18
C ILE A 165 -3.38 8.28 -9.45
N ARG A 166 -2.62 7.19 -9.32
CA ARG A 166 -2.49 6.23 -10.41
C ARG A 166 -3.57 5.17 -10.28
N MET A 167 -4.34 4.99 -11.36
CA MET A 167 -5.31 3.90 -11.50
C MET A 167 -4.63 2.53 -11.37
N SER A 168 -5.42 1.46 -11.19
CA SER A 168 -4.85 0.15 -10.85
C SER A 168 -3.88 -0.37 -11.93
N ASP A 169 -2.66 -0.67 -11.53
CA ASP A 169 -1.61 -1.21 -12.40
C ASP A 169 -1.19 -2.63 -11.99
N PHE A 170 -2.11 -3.38 -11.38
CA PHE A 170 -1.88 -4.78 -11.03
C PHE A 170 -1.74 -5.65 -12.27
N LYS A 171 -0.80 -6.60 -12.18
CA LYS A 171 -0.62 -7.69 -13.13
C LYS A 171 -1.70 -8.75 -12.93
N THR A 172 -1.89 -9.60 -13.92
CA THR A 172 -2.81 -10.74 -13.88
C THR A 172 -2.54 -11.67 -12.68
N ASN A 173 -1.27 -11.97 -12.39
CA ASN A 173 -0.89 -12.81 -11.24
C ASN A 173 -1.15 -12.13 -9.88
N GLU A 174 -1.03 -10.81 -9.79
CA GLU A 174 -1.34 -10.03 -8.58
C GLU A 174 -2.85 -10.02 -8.34
N TYR A 175 -3.65 -9.78 -9.37
CA TYR A 175 -5.11 -9.91 -9.31
C TYR A 175 -5.56 -11.33 -8.97
N ALA A 176 -4.92 -12.36 -9.54
CA ALA A 176 -5.25 -13.76 -9.29
C ALA A 176 -5.06 -14.15 -7.82
N ASN A 177 -4.16 -13.47 -7.11
CA ASN A 177 -3.89 -13.71 -5.69
C ASN A 177 -4.88 -13.01 -4.75
N LEU A 178 -5.76 -12.14 -5.27
CA LEU A 178 -6.85 -11.56 -4.48
C LEU A 178 -7.95 -12.61 -4.23
N ILE A 179 -8.77 -12.37 -3.20
CA ILE A 179 -9.90 -13.24 -2.85
C ILE A 179 -10.83 -13.33 -4.07
N GLY A 180 -11.02 -14.54 -4.60
CA GLY A 180 -11.84 -14.80 -5.79
C GLY A 180 -11.22 -14.35 -7.12
N GLY A 181 -9.96 -13.89 -7.15
CA GLY A 181 -9.33 -13.37 -8.36
C GLY A 181 -8.98 -14.44 -9.40
N LYS A 182 -8.64 -15.66 -8.96
CA LYS A 182 -8.15 -16.75 -9.84
C LYS A 182 -9.10 -17.09 -10.99
N ASP A 183 -10.41 -17.02 -10.76
CA ASP A 183 -11.42 -17.39 -11.76
C ASP A 183 -11.52 -16.38 -12.92
N PHE A 184 -11.00 -15.15 -12.74
CA PHE A 184 -11.14 -14.06 -13.71
C PHE A 184 -9.84 -13.76 -14.47
N GLU A 185 -8.71 -14.23 -13.97
CA GLU A 185 -7.39 -13.85 -14.44
C GLU A 185 -6.76 -14.93 -15.34
N PRO A 186 -6.32 -14.56 -16.56
CA PRO A 186 -5.64 -15.51 -17.41
C PRO A 186 -4.25 -15.84 -16.85
N LYS A 187 -3.76 -17.04 -17.11
CA LYS A 187 -2.35 -17.36 -16.89
C LYS A 187 -1.52 -16.73 -18.02
N GLU A 188 -0.50 -15.97 -17.64
CA GLU A 188 0.44 -15.36 -18.57
C GLU A 188 1.85 -15.81 -18.24
N GLU A 189 2.65 -16.10 -19.28
CA GLU A 189 4.07 -16.43 -19.10
C GLU A 189 4.87 -15.21 -18.60
N ASN A 190 4.51 -14.00 -19.05
CA ASN A 190 5.18 -12.75 -18.67
C ASN A 190 4.18 -11.67 -18.21
N PRO A 191 3.68 -11.74 -16.96
CA PRO A 191 2.69 -10.77 -16.44
C PRO A 191 3.16 -9.31 -16.46
N MET A 192 4.47 -9.07 -16.47
CA MET A 192 5.05 -7.72 -16.58
C MET A 192 4.65 -6.99 -17.86
N LEU A 193 4.51 -7.74 -18.97
CA LEU A 193 4.19 -7.23 -20.31
C LEU A 193 2.77 -7.63 -20.75
N GLY A 194 1.98 -8.15 -19.81
CA GLY A 194 0.68 -8.77 -20.08
C GLY A 194 -0.50 -7.83 -19.90
N PHE A 195 -1.63 -8.40 -19.50
CA PHE A 195 -2.92 -7.74 -19.38
C PHE A 195 -3.02 -6.84 -18.13
N ARG A 196 -2.49 -5.61 -18.25
CA ARG A 196 -2.40 -4.60 -17.18
C ARG A 196 -2.49 -3.16 -17.69
N GLY A 197 -2.66 -2.21 -16.78
CA GLY A 197 -2.67 -0.78 -17.09
C GLY A 197 -3.73 -0.40 -18.13
N ALA A 198 -3.41 0.54 -19.02
CA ALA A 198 -4.37 1.08 -19.98
C ALA A 198 -5.08 0.00 -20.84
N SER A 199 -4.35 -1.02 -21.28
CA SER A 199 -4.91 -2.10 -22.12
C SER A 199 -5.97 -2.92 -21.38
N ARG A 200 -5.91 -2.97 -20.05
CA ARG A 200 -6.91 -3.60 -19.19
C ARG A 200 -8.17 -2.72 -19.05
N TYR A 201 -8.04 -1.41 -18.91
CA TYR A 201 -9.15 -0.52 -18.56
C TYR A 201 -10.33 -0.57 -19.53
N TYR A 202 -10.07 -0.60 -20.83
CA TYR A 202 -11.12 -0.64 -21.86
C TYR A 202 -11.49 -2.06 -22.32
N SER A 203 -10.81 -3.09 -21.80
CA SER A 203 -11.08 -4.47 -22.19
C SER A 203 -12.46 -4.90 -21.71
N PRO A 204 -13.24 -5.64 -22.53
CA PRO A 204 -14.53 -6.21 -22.10
C PRO A 204 -14.42 -7.07 -20.83
N ARG A 205 -13.23 -7.61 -20.54
CA ARG A 205 -12.97 -8.44 -19.35
C ARG A 205 -12.89 -7.63 -18.05
N TYR A 206 -12.60 -6.32 -18.12
CA TYR A 206 -12.32 -5.52 -16.93
C TYR A 206 -13.01 -4.14 -16.90
N LYS A 207 -13.63 -3.69 -17.99
CA LYS A 207 -14.28 -2.38 -18.10
C LYS A 207 -15.22 -2.05 -16.92
N GLU A 208 -15.91 -3.04 -16.37
CA GLU A 208 -16.80 -2.87 -15.22
C GLU A 208 -16.04 -2.65 -13.90
N GLY A 209 -14.89 -3.31 -13.73
CA GLY A 209 -13.96 -3.05 -12.64
C GLY A 209 -13.37 -1.63 -12.73
N PHE A 210 -12.93 -1.22 -13.91
CA PHE A 210 -12.43 0.15 -14.13
C PHE A 210 -13.51 1.21 -13.86
N ALA A 211 -14.77 0.95 -14.24
CA ALA A 211 -15.88 1.84 -13.93
C ALA A 211 -16.08 2.03 -12.42
N LEU A 212 -15.77 1.03 -11.58
CA LEU A 212 -15.78 1.20 -10.13
C LEU A 212 -14.69 2.14 -9.64
N GLU A 213 -13.47 2.04 -10.18
CA GLU A 213 -12.37 2.95 -9.82
C GLU A 213 -12.73 4.39 -10.21
N CYS A 214 -13.31 4.60 -11.40
CA CYS A 214 -13.82 5.91 -11.81
C CYS A 214 -14.92 6.43 -10.87
N ARG A 215 -15.85 5.57 -10.44
CA ARG A 215 -16.88 5.95 -9.45
C ARG A 215 -16.26 6.40 -8.12
N ALA A 216 -15.21 5.72 -7.65
CA ALA A 216 -14.53 6.09 -6.42
C ALA A 216 -13.84 7.45 -6.55
N ILE A 217 -13.12 7.70 -7.66
CA ILE A 217 -12.51 9.00 -7.94
C ILE A 217 -13.56 10.11 -8.02
N LYS A 218 -14.68 9.87 -8.72
CA LYS A 218 -15.78 10.81 -8.82
C LYS A 218 -16.33 11.16 -7.43
N ARG A 219 -16.58 10.16 -6.58
CA ARG A 219 -17.04 10.36 -5.20
C ARG A 219 -16.05 11.20 -4.38
N VAL A 220 -14.75 10.92 -4.49
CA VAL A 220 -13.72 11.71 -3.78
C VAL A 220 -13.77 13.19 -4.17
N ARG A 221 -13.92 13.48 -5.46
CA ARG A 221 -13.91 14.85 -5.98
C ARG A 221 -15.23 15.60 -5.77
N GLU A 222 -16.34 14.96 -6.13
CA GLU A 222 -17.65 15.62 -6.25
C GLU A 222 -18.51 15.50 -4.98
N GLU A 223 -18.40 14.39 -4.24
CA GLU A 223 -19.21 14.18 -3.03
C GLU A 223 -18.40 14.53 -1.77
N MET A 224 -17.13 14.14 -1.70
CA MET A 224 -16.25 14.41 -0.54
C MET A 224 -15.52 15.75 -0.63
N GLY A 225 -15.51 16.40 -1.80
CA GLY A 225 -14.95 17.74 -1.99
C GLY A 225 -13.43 17.83 -2.15
N PHE A 226 -12.71 16.71 -2.31
CA PHE A 226 -11.27 16.70 -2.53
C PHE A 226 -10.92 17.00 -3.99
N THR A 227 -11.03 18.29 -4.35
CA THR A 227 -10.74 18.79 -5.71
C THR A 227 -9.27 18.66 -6.12
N ASN A 228 -8.37 18.40 -5.16
CA ASN A 228 -6.95 18.17 -5.38
C ASN A 228 -6.60 16.73 -5.81
N ALA A 229 -7.58 15.83 -5.90
CA ALA A 229 -7.41 14.48 -6.46
C ALA A 229 -7.29 14.55 -7.99
N ILE A 230 -6.12 14.20 -8.52
CA ILE A 230 -5.79 14.22 -9.95
C ILE A 230 -5.55 12.78 -10.41
N VAL A 231 -6.01 12.42 -11.61
CA VAL A 231 -5.76 11.10 -12.24
C VAL A 231 -5.00 11.30 -13.53
#